data_AF-C9IY64-F1
#
_entry.id   AF-C9IY64-F1
#
_cell.length_a   1.000
_cell.length_b   1.000
_cell.length_c   1.000
_cell.angle_alpha   90.00
_cell.angle_beta   90.00
_cell.angle_gamma   90.00
#
_symmetry.space_group_name_H-M   'P 1'
#
loop_
_entity.id
_entity.type
_entity.pdbx_description
1 polymer ?
#
loop_
_entity_poly.entity_id
_entity_poly.type
_entity_poly.pdbx_seq_one_letter_code
_entity_poly.pdbx_strand_id
1 'polypeptide(L)'
;MNGEQQLDADAGSGMEEVELSWEDYLEETGSTAVPYGSFKHVDTRLQNGFAPGMKLEVAVRTDPETYWVATVITTCEQLLLLRYDGYGEDRRADFWCDIRKADLYPIGWCEQNKKTLEAPE
;
A
#
# COMPACT_ATOMS: atom_id res chain seq x y z
N MET A 1 1.49 23.39 -53.09
CA MET A 1 2.16 22.12 -52.78
C MET A 1 3.59 22.49 -52.41
N ASN A 2 3.77 23.08 -51.23
CA ASN A 2 4.01 22.42 -49.93
C ASN A 2 5.40 21.82 -49.87
N GLY A 3 6.20 22.34 -48.94
CA GLY A 3 7.53 21.89 -48.62
C GLY A 3 8.15 22.83 -47.58
N GLU A 4 7.47 22.96 -46.45
CA GLU A 4 7.96 23.67 -45.25
C GLU A 4 9.26 22.99 -44.78
N GLN A 5 10.36 23.75 -44.67
CA GLN A 5 11.51 23.33 -43.87
C GLN A 5 11.38 23.98 -42.50
N GLN A 6 11.00 23.11 -41.56
CA GLN A 6 10.66 23.39 -40.18
C GLN A 6 11.92 23.33 -39.32
N LEU A 7 12.26 24.49 -38.74
CA LEU A 7 12.86 24.71 -37.41
C LEU A 7 13.79 23.61 -36.85
N ASP A 8 15.10 23.81 -36.96
CA ASP A 8 16.09 23.15 -36.09
C ASP A 8 15.99 23.75 -34.67
N ALA A 9 15.09 23.19 -33.87
CA ALA A 9 15.02 23.39 -32.45
C ALA A 9 15.21 22.04 -31.76
N ASP A 10 16.46 21.56 -31.73
CA ASP A 10 16.86 20.48 -30.83
C ASP A 10 18.03 20.91 -29.96
N ALA A 11 17.69 21.73 -28.97
CA ALA A 11 18.37 21.73 -27.69
C ALA A 11 17.29 21.39 -26.66
N GLY A 12 16.66 20.22 -26.83
CA GLY A 12 15.90 19.60 -25.76
C GLY A 12 16.87 19.33 -24.62
N SER A 13 16.83 20.22 -23.62
CA SER A 13 17.49 20.07 -22.33
C SER A 13 17.32 18.64 -21.85
N GLY A 14 18.35 17.82 -22.03
CA GLY A 14 18.51 16.55 -21.34
C GLY A 14 18.65 16.88 -19.86
N MET A 15 17.52 17.09 -19.19
CA MET A 15 17.47 16.97 -17.75
C MET A 15 17.73 15.49 -17.50
N GLU A 16 19.00 15.16 -17.25
CA GLU A 16 19.35 13.93 -16.58
C GLU A 16 18.40 13.81 -15.39
N GLU A 17 17.61 12.74 -15.32
CA GLU A 17 16.88 12.42 -14.11
C GLU A 17 17.94 12.21 -13.04
N VAL A 18 18.24 13.27 -12.28
CA VAL A 18 19.22 13.21 -11.22
C VAL A 18 18.63 12.30 -10.15
N GLU A 19 19.11 11.07 -10.11
CA GLU A 19 18.71 10.09 -9.10
C GLU A 19 19.06 10.67 -7.73
N LEU A 20 18.05 10.88 -6.90
CA LEU A 20 18.22 11.52 -5.60
C LEU A 20 18.96 10.57 -4.65
N SER A 21 20.23 10.86 -4.41
CA SER A 21 21.02 10.24 -3.35
C SER A 21 20.75 10.96 -2.02
N TRP A 22 20.19 10.24 -1.05
CA TRP A 22 20.03 10.77 0.31
C TRP A 22 21.38 11.09 0.97
N GLU A 23 22.44 10.38 0.60
CA GLU A 23 23.77 10.57 1.16
C GLU A 23 24.33 11.93 0.73
N ASP A 24 24.29 12.22 -0.58
CA ASP A 24 24.75 13.50 -1.15
C ASP A 24 23.89 14.68 -0.63
N TYR A 25 22.57 14.49 -0.54
CA TYR A 25 21.66 15.52 -0.04
C TYR A 25 21.94 15.88 1.43
N LEU A 26 22.20 14.88 2.28
CA LEU A 26 22.51 15.13 3.69
C LEU A 26 23.87 15.82 3.84
N GLU A 27 24.86 15.45 3.02
CA GLU A 27 26.16 16.11 3.00
C GLU A 27 26.05 17.58 2.53
N GLU A 28 25.39 17.83 1.39
CA GLU A 28 25.23 19.18 0.81
C GLU A 28 24.48 20.11 1.76
N THR A 29 23.45 19.61 2.44
CA THR A 29 22.66 20.40 3.39
C THR A 29 23.28 20.48 4.79
N GLY A 30 24.36 19.75 5.06
CA GLY A 30 24.93 19.61 6.41
C GLY A 30 23.96 18.99 7.42
N SER A 31 22.98 18.23 6.92
CA SER A 31 21.94 17.59 7.73
C SER A 31 22.41 16.23 8.23
N THR A 32 21.76 15.73 9.28
CA THR A 32 22.01 14.36 9.77
C THR A 32 20.71 13.57 9.72
N ALA A 33 20.76 12.35 9.21
CA ALA A 33 19.63 11.44 9.25
C ALA A 33 19.19 11.20 10.70
N VAL A 34 17.88 11.25 10.94
CA VAL A 34 17.31 10.94 12.26
C VAL A 34 17.62 9.47 12.60
N PRO A 35 18.17 9.16 13.79
CA PRO A 35 18.47 7.78 14.19
C PRO A 35 17.25 6.88 14.08
N TYR A 36 17.43 5.63 13.64
CA TYR A 36 16.34 4.67 13.44
C TYR A 36 15.47 4.47 14.71
N GLY A 37 16.10 4.43 15.89
CA GLY A 37 15.41 4.31 17.18
C GLY A 37 14.55 5.52 17.59
N SER A 38 14.59 6.60 16.82
CA SER A 38 13.69 7.75 17.00
C SER A 38 12.27 7.41 16.54
N PHE A 39 12.14 6.45 15.62
CA PHE A 39 10.86 6.01 15.07
C PHE A 39 10.36 4.78 15.85
N LYS A 40 9.87 4.98 17.08
CA LYS A 40 9.41 3.88 17.96
C LYS A 40 8.34 2.95 17.36
N HIS A 41 7.58 3.44 16.36
CA HIS A 41 6.60 2.63 15.64
C HIS A 41 7.24 1.60 14.69
N VAL A 42 8.47 1.84 14.25
CA VAL A 42 9.21 0.99 13.32
C VAL A 42 9.66 -0.32 13.98
N ASP A 43 10.03 -0.31 15.26
CA ASP A 43 10.36 -1.55 15.99
C ASP A 43 9.13 -2.43 16.29
N THR A 44 7.92 -1.86 16.29
CA THR A 44 6.69 -2.64 16.46
C THR A 44 6.26 -3.42 15.21
N ARG A 45 6.96 -3.21 14.07
CA ARG A 45 6.68 -3.84 12.75
C ARG A 45 6.62 -5.36 12.78
N LEU A 46 7.35 -6.02 13.68
CA LEU A 46 7.44 -7.49 13.73
C LEU A 46 6.33 -8.16 14.57
N GLN A 47 5.47 -7.40 15.26
CA GLN A 47 4.62 -7.96 16.33
C GLN A 47 3.14 -8.12 15.97
N ASN A 48 2.67 -7.60 14.83
CA ASN A 48 1.24 -7.69 14.48
C ASN A 48 0.82 -9.09 13.97
N GLY A 49 1.78 -9.99 13.70
CA GLY A 49 1.53 -11.38 13.35
C GLY A 49 0.98 -11.61 11.94
N PHE A 50 0.79 -10.56 11.13
CA PHE A 50 0.32 -10.68 9.76
C PHE A 50 1.48 -10.94 8.79
N ALA A 51 1.24 -11.78 7.79
CA ALA A 51 2.18 -12.05 6.71
C ALA A 51 1.45 -12.07 5.36
N PRO A 52 2.15 -11.73 4.25
CA PRO A 52 1.62 -11.94 2.91
C PRO A 52 1.11 -13.36 2.70
N GLY A 53 -0.05 -13.49 2.05
CA GLY A 53 -0.74 -14.76 1.80
C GLY A 53 -1.73 -15.18 2.89
N MET A 54 -1.73 -14.53 4.06
CA MET A 54 -2.78 -14.78 5.07
C MET A 54 -4.15 -14.31 4.58
N LYS A 55 -5.21 -14.99 5.05
CA LYS A 55 -6.61 -14.64 4.75
C LYS A 55 -7.33 -14.18 6.01
N LEU A 56 -8.14 -13.16 5.86
CA LEU A 56 -8.87 -12.47 6.94
C LEU A 56 -10.31 -12.19 6.51
N GLU A 57 -11.22 -12.15 7.46
CA GLU A 57 -12.54 -11.57 7.28
C GLU A 57 -12.48 -10.08 7.62
N VAL A 58 -12.93 -9.24 6.68
CA VAL A 58 -12.79 -7.78 6.74
C VAL A 58 -14.11 -7.12 6.42
N ALA A 59 -14.48 -6.10 7.18
CA ALA A 59 -15.68 -5.31 6.92
C ALA A 59 -15.66 -4.69 5.51
N VAL A 60 -16.76 -4.84 4.78
CA VAL A 60 -16.91 -4.28 3.44
C VAL A 60 -17.02 -2.77 3.54
N ARG A 61 -16.28 -2.04 2.70
CA ARG A 61 -16.19 -0.57 2.76
C ARG A 61 -17.54 0.14 2.57
N THR A 62 -18.45 -0.47 1.81
CA THR A 62 -19.78 0.06 1.50
C THR A 62 -20.82 -0.32 2.54
N ASP A 63 -20.60 -1.39 3.30
CA ASP A 63 -21.50 -1.89 4.34
C ASP A 63 -20.71 -2.47 5.52
N PRO A 64 -20.53 -1.70 6.61
CA PRO A 64 -19.77 -2.14 7.79
C PRO A 64 -20.36 -3.34 8.55
N GLU A 65 -21.63 -3.71 8.31
CA GLU A 65 -22.24 -4.88 8.94
C GLU A 65 -22.02 -6.18 8.14
N THR A 66 -21.50 -6.05 6.92
CA THR A 66 -21.16 -7.15 6.03
C THR A 66 -19.65 -7.30 5.91
N TYR A 67 -19.18 -8.53 5.93
CA TYR A 67 -17.77 -8.88 5.89
C TYR A 67 -17.48 -9.73 4.67
N TRP A 68 -16.25 -9.66 4.18
CA TRP A 68 -15.77 -10.57 3.15
C TRP A 68 -14.33 -11.01 3.38
N VAL A 69 -13.97 -12.11 2.72
CA VAL A 69 -12.60 -12.65 2.80
C VAL A 69 -11.67 -11.77 1.96
N ALA A 70 -10.55 -11.37 2.56
CA ALA A 70 -9.47 -10.69 1.89
C ALA A 70 -8.13 -11.38 2.17
N THR A 71 -7.25 -11.35 1.18
CA THR A 71 -5.88 -11.85 1.25
C THR A 71 -4.90 -10.70 1.51
N VAL A 72 -3.96 -10.90 2.43
CA VAL A 72 -2.85 -9.97 2.68
C VAL A 72 -1.88 -10.04 1.52
N ILE A 73 -1.77 -8.96 0.74
CA ILE A 73 -0.82 -8.83 -0.38
C ILE A 73 0.55 -8.39 0.14
N THR A 74 0.58 -7.37 0.99
CA THR A 74 1.81 -6.93 1.65
C THR A 74 1.53 -6.27 3.00
N THR A 75 2.55 -6.20 3.83
CA THR A 75 2.53 -5.60 5.17
C THR A 75 3.45 -4.39 5.19
N CYS A 76 2.93 -3.23 5.59
CA CYS A 76 3.67 -2.00 5.77
C CYS A 76 3.36 -1.44 7.17
N GLU A 77 4.08 -1.94 8.17
CA GLU A 77 3.86 -1.57 9.58
C GLU A 77 2.41 -1.79 10.06
N GLN A 78 1.66 -0.70 10.27
CA GLN A 78 0.26 -0.68 10.66
C GLN A 78 -0.69 -0.78 9.46
N LEU A 79 -0.19 -0.72 8.24
CA LEU A 79 -0.98 -0.79 7.02
C LEU A 79 -0.83 -2.17 6.39
N LEU A 80 -1.95 -2.78 6.05
CA LEU A 80 -2.02 -3.97 5.20
C LEU A 80 -2.51 -3.56 3.83
N LEU A 81 -1.84 -4.03 2.79
CA LEU A 81 -2.40 -4.03 1.45
C LEU A 81 -3.21 -5.31 1.32
N LEU A 82 -4.51 -5.17 1.12
CA LEU A 82 -5.45 -6.29 1.05
C LEU A 82 -6.10 -6.35 -0.33
N ARG A 83 -6.46 -7.55 -0.75
CA ARG A 83 -7.32 -7.79 -1.92
C ARG A 83 -8.46 -8.72 -1.52
N TYR A 84 -9.69 -8.37 -1.87
CA TYR A 84 -10.82 -9.28 -1.68
C TYR A 84 -10.66 -10.57 -2.49
N ASP A 85 -11.05 -11.69 -1.91
CA ASP A 85 -11.12 -12.95 -2.62
C ASP A 85 -12.15 -12.86 -3.76
N GLY A 86 -11.77 -13.34 -4.94
CA GLY A 86 -12.56 -13.22 -6.18
C GLY A 86 -11.96 -12.29 -7.23
N TYR A 87 -11.11 -11.34 -6.84
CA TYR A 87 -10.48 -10.37 -7.76
C TYR A 87 -9.19 -10.88 -8.43
N GLY A 88 -8.79 -12.13 -8.18
CA GLY A 88 -7.63 -12.76 -8.83
C GLY A 88 -6.34 -11.96 -8.66
N GLU A 89 -5.68 -11.65 -9.78
CA GLU A 89 -4.43 -10.87 -9.84
C GLU A 89 -4.62 -9.37 -10.11
N ASP A 90 -5.85 -8.86 -10.10
CA ASP A 90 -6.12 -7.46 -10.41
C ASP A 90 -5.65 -6.53 -9.28
N ARG A 91 -4.46 -5.93 -9.47
CA ARG A 91 -3.86 -4.97 -8.55
C ARG A 91 -4.69 -3.68 -8.38
N ARG A 92 -5.63 -3.39 -9.29
CA ARG A 92 -6.51 -2.22 -9.16
C ARG A 92 -7.55 -2.40 -8.07
N ALA A 93 -7.82 -3.64 -7.67
CA ALA A 93 -8.71 -3.99 -6.56
C ALA A 93 -8.01 -3.99 -5.19
N ASP A 94 -6.69 -3.76 -5.16
CA ASP A 94 -5.94 -3.71 -3.91
C ASP A 94 -6.28 -2.43 -3.13
N PHE A 95 -6.39 -2.57 -1.82
CA PHE A 95 -6.69 -1.44 -0.95
C PHE A 95 -5.87 -1.47 0.34
N TRP A 96 -5.50 -0.28 0.80
CA TRP A 96 -4.81 -0.13 2.08
C TRP A 96 -5.79 -0.12 3.24
N CYS A 97 -5.41 -0.82 4.30
CA CYS A 97 -6.19 -1.01 5.51
C CYS A 97 -5.31 -0.76 6.74
N ASP A 98 -5.76 0.08 7.69
CA ASP A 98 -5.04 0.33 8.94
C ASP A 98 -5.50 -0.67 10.01
N ILE A 99 -4.57 -1.50 10.50
CA ILE A 99 -4.85 -2.58 11.46
C ILE A 99 -5.43 -2.08 12.78
N ARG A 100 -5.25 -0.79 13.12
CA ARG A 100 -5.77 -0.23 14.38
C ARG A 100 -7.18 0.32 14.26
N LYS A 101 -7.65 0.53 13.03
CA LYS A 101 -8.94 1.18 12.74
C LYS A 101 -9.93 0.23 12.08
N ALA A 102 -9.45 -0.80 11.42
CA ALA A 102 -10.28 -1.74 10.68
C ALA A 102 -10.65 -2.94 11.54
N ASP A 103 -11.87 -3.43 11.30
CA ASP A 103 -12.37 -4.68 11.84
C ASP A 103 -11.80 -5.83 11.01
N LEU A 104 -10.71 -6.42 11.50
CA LEU A 104 -9.98 -7.53 10.90
C LEU A 104 -10.09 -8.76 11.78
N TYR A 105 -10.60 -9.85 11.23
CA TYR A 105 -10.85 -11.08 11.99
C TYR A 105 -10.27 -12.31 11.31
N PRO A 106 -9.91 -13.36 12.08
CA PRO A 106 -9.54 -14.64 11.49
C PRO A 106 -10.74 -15.28 10.78
N ILE A 107 -10.44 -16.17 9.84
CA ILE A 107 -11.47 -16.94 9.13
C ILE A 107 -12.33 -17.74 10.12
N GLY A 108 -13.65 -17.68 9.93
CA GLY A 108 -14.67 -18.31 10.78
C GLY A 108 -15.24 -17.39 11.86
N TRP A 109 -14.82 -16.13 11.94
CA TRP A 109 -15.32 -15.20 12.96
C TRP A 109 -16.78 -14.79 12.71
N CYS A 110 -17.17 -14.56 11.46
CA CYS A 110 -18.54 -14.19 11.11
C CYS A 110 -19.53 -15.29 11.47
N GLU A 111 -19.18 -16.55 11.23
CA GLU A 111 -19.99 -17.71 11.62
C GLU A 111 -20.21 -17.75 13.14
N GLN A 112 -19.15 -17.54 13.92
CA GLN A 112 -19.21 -17.55 15.38
C GLN A 112 -20.01 -16.37 15.96
N ASN A 113 -19.95 -15.21 15.31
CA ASN A 113 -20.54 -13.97 15.80
C ASN A 113 -21.87 -13.63 15.11
N LYS A 114 -22.39 -14.53 14.26
CA LYS A 114 -23.63 -14.35 13.49
C LYS A 114 -23.62 -13.05 12.65
N LYS A 115 -22.47 -12.77 12.04
CA LYS A 115 -22.30 -11.66 11.09
C LYS A 115 -22.46 -12.15 9.66
N THR A 116 -22.81 -11.23 8.76
CA THR A 116 -22.99 -11.52 7.34
C THR A 116 -21.63 -11.65 6.66
N LEU A 117 -21.40 -12.80 6.01
CA LEU A 117 -20.22 -13.04 5.19
C LEU A 117 -20.66 -13.13 3.72
N GLU A 118 -20.50 -12.05 2.98
CA GLU A 118 -20.98 -11.92 1.60
C GLU A 118 -20.00 -11.12 0.74
N ALA A 119 -19.87 -11.51 -0.53
CA ALA A 119 -18.98 -10.83 -1.45
C ALA A 119 -19.49 -9.39 -1.72
N PRO A 120 -18.61 -8.39 -1.74
CA PRO A 120 -18.99 -7.05 -2.16
C PRO A 120 -19.45 -7.05 -3.62
N GLU A 121 -20.47 -6.24 -3.93
CA GLU A 121 -20.96 -6.00 -5.30
C GLU A 121 -19.93 -5.32 -6.21
#